data_AF-A0A9P8AMN6-F1
#
_entry.id   AF-A0A9P8AMN6-F1
#
_cell.length_a   1.000
_cell.length_b   1.000
_cell.length_c   1.000
_cell.angle_alpha   90.00
_cell.angle_beta   90.00
_cell.angle_gamma   90.00
#
_symmetry.space_group_name_H-M   'P 1'
#
loop_
_entity.id
_entity.type
_entity.pdbx_description
1 polymer ?
#
loop_
_entity_poly.entity_id
_entity_poly.type
_entity_poly.pdbx_seq_one_letter_code
_entity_poly.pdbx_strand_id
1 'polypeptide(L)'
;MRIRLLVRGQLLYNGSPSLSSVYVAQTDVFLPTLTVRETLMYVTDLRLPDSISHEKRRNLVEEIILKIGLKECADASAGDGNGDA
;
A
#
# COMPACT_ATOMS: atom_id res chain seq x y z
N MET A 1 -18.58 34.76 -21.47
CA MET A 1 -19.17 33.43 -21.73
C MET A 1 -18.07 32.39 -21.59
N ARG A 2 -18.05 31.59 -20.51
CA ARG A 2 -17.00 30.57 -20.25
C ARG A 2 -17.54 29.20 -20.65
N ILE A 3 -16.99 28.62 -21.72
CA ILE A 3 -17.32 27.26 -22.16
C ILE A 3 -16.46 26.30 -21.34
N ARG A 4 -17.08 25.47 -20.49
CA ARG A 4 -16.41 24.34 -19.84
C ARG A 4 -16.44 23.16 -20.80
N LEU A 5 -15.30 22.81 -21.38
CA LEU A 5 -15.12 21.56 -22.10
C LEU A 5 -15.02 20.42 -21.08
N LEU A 6 -16.00 19.53 -21.07
CA LEU A 6 -16.01 18.34 -20.24
C LEU A 6 -15.46 17.19 -21.09
N VAL A 7 -14.15 16.97 -21.01
CA VAL A 7 -13.49 15.86 -21.72
C VAL A 7 -13.71 14.59 -20.91
N ARG A 8 -14.36 13.59 -21.50
CA ARG A 8 -14.54 12.25 -20.91
C ARG A 8 -13.67 11.26 -21.68
N GLY A 9 -12.97 10.39 -20.96
CA GLY A 9 -12.20 9.27 -21.51
C GLY A 9 -12.44 8.00 -20.70
N GLN A 10 -12.21 6.83 -21.31
CA GLN A 10 -12.24 5.55 -20.62
C GLN A 10 -10.81 5.00 -20.54
N LEU A 11 -10.41 4.53 -19.36
CA LEU A 11 -9.13 3.88 -19.12
C LEU A 11 -9.33 2.38 -19.33
N LEU A 12 -8.67 1.83 -20.34
CA LEU A 12 -8.67 0.40 -20.63
C LEU A 12 -7.25 -0.15 -20.41
N TYR A 13 -7.13 -1.22 -19.64
CA TYR A 13 -5.92 -2.02 -19.56
C TYR A 13 -6.12 -3.30 -20.37
N ASN A 14 -5.25 -3.59 -21.33
CA ASN A 14 -5.39 -4.72 -22.25
C ASN A 14 -6.78 -4.82 -22.92
N GLY A 15 -7.41 -3.68 -23.24
CA GLY A 15 -8.72 -3.63 -23.89
C GLY A 15 -9.92 -3.86 -22.95
N SER A 16 -9.68 -4.05 -21.64
CA SER A 16 -10.72 -4.21 -20.62
C SER A 16 -10.68 -3.04 -19.62
N PRO A 17 -11.81 -2.61 -19.03
CA PRO A 17 -11.84 -1.58 -17.99
C PRO A 17 -11.21 -2.02 -16.65
N SER A 18 -10.50 -3.15 -16.61
CA SER A 18 -9.72 -3.56 -15.45
C SER A 18 -8.53 -2.63 -15.23
N LEU A 19 -8.18 -2.33 -13.98
CA LEU A 19 -6.90 -1.71 -13.63
C LEU A 19 -6.03 -2.78 -12.99
N SER A 20 -4.89 -3.11 -13.59
CA SER A 20 -3.90 -4.05 -13.02
C SER A 20 -2.51 -3.43 -12.88
N SER A 21 -2.50 -2.16 -12.50
CA SER A 21 -1.29 -1.39 -12.17
C SER A 21 -1.21 -1.13 -10.68
N VAL A 22 -0.01 -1.15 -10.11
CA VAL A 22 0.25 -0.67 -8.74
C VAL A 22 0.86 0.72 -8.83
N TYR A 23 0.28 1.67 -8.08
CA TYR A 23 0.80 3.03 -7.97
C TYR A 23 1.63 3.17 -6.69
N VAL A 24 2.80 3.80 -6.81
CA VAL A 24 3.66 4.17 -5.69
C VAL A 24 3.77 5.69 -5.69
N ALA A 25 3.39 6.32 -4.59
CA ALA A 25 3.46 7.77 -4.44
C ALA A 25 4.91 8.21 -4.15
N GLN A 26 5.27 9.44 -4.51
CA GLN A 26 6.60 10.00 -4.22
C GLN A 26 6.78 10.34 -2.73
N THR A 27 5.68 10.69 -2.04
CA THR A 27 5.65 10.91 -0.60
C THR A 27 4.83 9.81 0.03
N ASP A 28 5.44 9.09 0.96
CA ASP A 28 4.74 8.09 1.74
C ASP A 28 3.91 8.75 2.84
N VAL A 29 2.66 8.32 2.96
CA VAL A 29 1.80 8.68 4.09
C VAL A 29 1.87 7.53 5.09
N PHE A 30 2.79 7.60 6.03
CA PHE A 30 2.89 6.64 7.12
C PHE A 30 2.10 7.12 8.34
N LEU A 31 1.51 6.18 9.07
CA LEU A 31 1.02 6.43 10.42
C LEU A 31 2.22 6.34 11.37
N PRO A 32 2.69 7.45 11.96
CA PRO A 32 3.96 7.47 12.70
C PRO A 32 3.92 6.62 13.98
N THR A 33 2.72 6.28 14.46
CA THR A 33 2.51 5.45 15.64
C THR A 33 2.53 3.95 15.36
N LEU A 34 2.59 3.53 14.09
CA LEU A 34 2.62 2.12 13.70
C LEU A 34 4.03 1.68 13.31
N THR A 35 4.37 0.46 13.65
CA THR A 35 5.56 -0.23 13.13
C THR A 35 5.39 -0.60 11.66
N VAL A 36 6.49 -0.91 10.98
CA VAL A 36 6.46 -1.42 9.60
C VAL A 36 5.59 -2.69 9.51
N ARG A 37 5.70 -3.61 10.47
CA ARG A 37 4.88 -4.83 10.51
C ARG A 37 3.40 -4.53 10.69
N GLU A 38 3.05 -3.62 11.61
CA GLU A 38 1.65 -3.24 11.85
C GLU A 38 1.05 -2.52 10.64
N THR A 39 1.83 -1.67 9.98
CA THR A 39 1.41 -0.99 8.74
C THR A 39 1.12 -2.00 7.63
N LEU A 40 2.00 -2.99 7.44
CA LEU A 40 1.79 -4.04 6.46
C LEU A 40 0.60 -4.93 6.81
N MET A 41 0.39 -5.23 8.09
CA MET A 41 -0.77 -5.99 8.55
C MET A 41 -2.07 -5.22 8.26
N TYR A 42 -2.11 -3.93 8.59
CA TYR A 42 -3.25 -3.06 8.34
C TYR A 42 -3.59 -2.98 6.84
N VAL A 43 -2.59 -2.77 5.99
CA VAL A 43 -2.78 -2.76 4.53
C VAL A 43 -3.25 -4.12 4.01
N THR A 44 -2.73 -5.21 4.57
CA THR A 44 -3.13 -6.58 4.22
C THR A 44 -4.59 -6.83 4.57
N ASP A 45 -5.04 -6.40 5.74
CA ASP A 45 -6.44 -6.53 6.15
C ASP A 45 -7.41 -5.71 5.29
N LEU A 46 -6.97 -4.56 4.76
CA LEU A 46 -7.79 -3.76 3.84
C LEU A 46 -7.82 -4.32 2.40
N ARG A 47 -6.74 -4.95 1.95
CA ARG A 47 -6.60 -5.43 0.57
C ARG A 47 -7.06 -6.86 0.36
N LEU A 48 -7.01 -7.69 1.40
CA LEU A 48 -7.40 -9.10 1.31
C LEU A 48 -8.86 -9.31 1.70
N PRO A 49 -9.55 -10.28 1.08
CA PRO A 49 -10.90 -10.64 1.47
C PRO A 49 -10.93 -11.34 2.82
N ASP A 50 -12.04 -11.20 3.55
CA ASP A 50 -12.25 -11.79 4.88
C ASP A 50 -12.19 -13.31 4.91
N SER A 51 -12.33 -13.96 3.75
CA SER A 51 -12.20 -15.42 3.60
C SER A 51 -10.80 -15.95 3.92
N ILE A 52 -9.79 -15.08 3.99
CA ILE A 52 -8.42 -15.48 4.35
C ILE A 52 -8.26 -15.47 5.87
N SER A 53 -7.77 -16.59 6.42
CA SER A 53 -7.54 -16.73 7.86
C SER A 53 -6.47 -15.76 8.37
N HIS A 54 -6.62 -15.32 9.62
CA HIS A 54 -5.70 -14.37 10.25
C HIS A 54 -4.25 -14.88 10.28
N GLU A 55 -4.06 -16.19 10.44
CA GLU A 55 -2.75 -16.84 10.37
C GLU A 55 -2.13 -16.71 8.98
N LYS A 56 -2.92 -16.95 7.93
CA LYS A 56 -2.45 -16.86 6.54
C LYS A 56 -2.09 -15.42 6.15
N ARG A 57 -2.84 -14.43 6.67
CA ARG A 57 -2.49 -13.00 6.53
C ARG A 57 -1.14 -12.69 7.19
N ARG A 58 -0.94 -13.15 8.43
CA ARG A 58 0.32 -12.96 9.17
C ARG A 58 1.50 -13.58 8.42
N ASN A 59 1.35 -14.80 7.93
CA ASN A 59 2.41 -15.49 7.18
C ASN A 59 2.77 -14.74 5.89
N LEU A 60 1.77 -14.18 5.19
CA LEU A 60 2.01 -13.36 4.00
C LEU A 60 2.78 -12.08 4.33
N VAL A 61 2.43 -11.40 5.43
CA VAL A 61 3.13 -10.19 5.88
C VAL A 61 4.59 -10.49 6.19
N GLU A 62 4.87 -11.57 6.93
CA GLU A 62 6.25 -11.99 7.24
C GLU A 62 7.03 -12.35 5.96
N GLU A 63 6.40 -13.04 5.01
CA GLU A 63 7.02 -13.34 3.71
C GLU A 63 7.35 -12.06 2.92
N ILE A 64 6.46 -11.06 2.95
CA ILE A 64 6.70 -9.77 2.30
C ILE A 64 7.87 -9.05 2.95
N ILE A 65 7.90 -8.95 4.29
CA ILE A 65 8.98 -8.32 5.06
C ILE A 65 10.34 -8.96 4.70
N LEU A 66 10.38 -10.29 4.60
CA LEU A 66 11.59 -11.02 4.21
C LEU A 66 11.99 -10.73 2.75
N LYS A 67 11.03 -10.69 1.82
CA LYS A 67 11.28 -10.45 0.39
C LYS A 67 11.83 -9.07 0.08
N ILE A 68 11.39 -8.04 0.82
CA ILE A 68 11.83 -6.66 0.63
C ILE A 68 13.01 -6.27 1.53
N GLY A 69 13.50 -7.21 2.35
CA GLY A 69 14.66 -6.99 3.21
C GLY A 69 14.41 -6.14 4.46
N LEU A 70 13.15 -5.89 4.83
CA LEU A 70 12.81 -5.03 5.98
C LEU A 70 12.83 -5.76 7.33
N LYS A 71 13.50 -6.90 7.44
CA LYS A 71 13.52 -7.71 8.68
C LYS A 71 14.08 -6.94 9.87
N GLU A 72 15.11 -6.12 9.65
CA GLU A 72 15.76 -5.33 10.69
C GLU A 72 14.95 -4.09 11.12
N CYS A 73 14.08 -3.59 10.24
CA CYS A 73 13.22 -2.43 10.49
C CYS A 73 11.75 -2.82 10.76
N ALA A 74 11.42 -4.11 10.83
CA ALA A 74 10.04 -4.59 10.92
C ALA A 74 9.32 -4.07 12.17
N ASP A 75 10.07 -3.92 13.26
CA ASP A 75 9.61 -3.44 14.57
C ASP A 75 9.90 -1.95 14.81
N ALA A 76 10.57 -1.28 13.86
CA ALA A 76 10.78 0.16 13.95
C ALA A 76 9.47 0.89 13.64
N SER A 77 9.20 1.99 14.35
CA SER A 77 8.09 2.87 14.00
C SER A 77 8.35 3.47 12.62
N ALA A 78 7.33 3.46 11.76
CA ALA A 78 7.43 4.05 10.42
C ALA A 78 7.68 5.57 10.47
N GLY A 79 7.48 6.20 11.64
CA GLY A 79 7.71 7.62 11.89
C GLY A 79 9.09 7.99 12.45
N ASP A 80 10.00 7.06 12.75
CA ASP A 80 11.35 7.39 13.28
C ASP A 80 12.38 7.72 12.17
N GLY A 81 11.90 7.93 10.94
CA GLY A 81 12.66 8.60 9.91
C GLY A 81 12.85 10.05 10.29
N ASN A 82 13.97 10.37 10.93
CA ASN A 82 14.49 11.72 11.12
C ASN A 82 14.51 12.45 9.77
N GLY A 83 13.40 13.12 9.46
CA GLY A 83 13.11 13.85 8.22
C GLY A 83 13.05 15.34 8.48
N ASP A 84 14.06 15.86 9.18
CA ASP A 84 14.42 17.28 9.13
C ASP A 84 15.48 17.47 8.03
N ALA A 85 15.02 17.78 6.80
CA ALA A 85 15.67 18.66 5.80
C ALA A 85 14.88 18.67 4.48
#